data_AF-A0A9E0W1D8-F1
#
_entry.id   AF-A0A9E0W1D8-F1
#
_cell.length_a   1.000
_cell.length_b   1.000
_cell.length_c   1.000
_cell.angle_alpha   90.00
_cell.angle_beta   90.00
_cell.angle_gamma   90.00
#
_symmetry.space_group_name_H-M   'P 1'
#
loop_
_entity.id
_entity.type
_entity.pdbx_description
1 polymer ?
#
loop_
_entity_poly.entity_id
_entity_poly.type
_entity_poly.pdbx_seq_one_letter_code
_entity_poly.pdbx_strand_id
1 'polypeptide(L)'
;MQYKHRYVDGTEAELPVGKVVCVGRNYADHAAELNNPVPTTPLLFMKPSTAIVPMEEHFEVPLDYGSVHFETEMAILIGQPLKNANKFEIEDAIVGVGLALDLTLRDLQSKLKDRGHPWEKSKAFDGSCPLSAFLEPIAVGDLQDQAIRLTVNGELRQNGNSSFMLNKVFPLIAYMSHYFTLLPGDVVITGTPAGVGEVNPGDKLLVELGSGLRVETQAI
;
A
#
# COMPACT_ATOMS: atom_id res chain seq x y z
N MET A 1 -1.60 -14.24 14.94
CA MET A 1 -3.00 -13.85 15.25
C MET A 1 -3.66 -13.42 13.94
N GLN A 2 -4.98 -13.51 13.80
CA GLN A 2 -5.66 -12.97 12.61
C GLN A 2 -5.59 -11.43 12.66
N TYR A 3 -5.15 -10.80 11.58
CA TYR A 3 -5.05 -9.34 11.47
C TYR A 3 -6.40 -8.66 11.79
N LYS A 4 -6.33 -7.45 12.36
CA LYS A 4 -7.46 -6.54 12.57
C LYS A 4 -7.02 -5.10 12.31
N HIS A 5 -7.92 -4.29 11.75
CA HIS A 5 -7.70 -2.85 11.64
C HIS A 5 -7.62 -2.21 13.03
N ARG A 6 -6.62 -1.35 13.23
CA ARG A 6 -6.39 -0.62 14.48
C ARG A 6 -6.04 0.82 14.18
N TYR A 7 -6.37 1.71 15.11
CA TYR A 7 -5.85 3.07 15.10
C TYR A 7 -4.57 3.16 15.93
N VAL A 8 -3.79 4.21 15.70
CA VAL A 8 -2.49 4.45 16.37
C VAL A 8 -2.63 4.58 17.90
N ASP A 9 -3.80 4.95 18.40
CA ASP A 9 -4.10 4.99 19.84
C ASP A 9 -4.35 3.60 20.46
N GLY A 10 -4.31 2.54 19.64
CA GLY A 10 -4.50 1.16 20.05
C GLY A 10 -5.95 0.67 19.98
N THR A 11 -6.90 1.54 19.64
CA THR A 11 -8.31 1.13 19.46
C THR A 11 -8.45 0.23 18.23
N GLU A 12 -9.28 -0.82 18.34
CA GLU A 12 -9.64 -1.63 17.19
C GLU A 12 -10.70 -0.89 16.37
N ALA A 13 -10.52 -0.80 15.06
CA ALA A 13 -11.59 -0.34 14.18
C ALA A 13 -12.63 -1.45 14.08
N GLU A 14 -13.90 -1.17 14.37
CA GLU A 14 -15.02 -2.11 14.26
C GLU A 14 -15.42 -2.36 12.80
N LEU A 15 -14.45 -2.74 11.97
CA LEU A 15 -14.58 -2.99 10.54
C LEU A 15 -14.10 -4.42 10.22
N PRO A 16 -14.78 -5.14 9.30
CA PRO A 16 -14.28 -6.44 8.85
C PRO A 16 -12.96 -6.25 8.08
N VAL A 17 -12.15 -7.30 7.98
CA VAL A 17 -10.96 -7.25 7.14
C VAL A 17 -11.36 -7.58 5.70
N GLY A 18 -11.29 -6.57 4.84
CA GLY A 18 -11.68 -6.66 3.44
C GLY A 18 -10.53 -7.02 2.51
N LYS A 19 -10.63 -6.55 1.27
CA LYS A 19 -9.57 -6.63 0.26
C LYS A 19 -8.72 -5.36 0.28
N VAL A 20 -7.52 -5.46 -0.30
CA VAL A 20 -6.70 -4.29 -0.62
C VAL A 20 -6.77 -4.03 -2.12
N VAL A 21 -7.21 -2.84 -2.53
CA VAL A 21 -7.20 -2.40 -3.93
C VAL A 21 -6.00 -1.49 -4.14
N CYS A 22 -5.22 -1.78 -5.17
CA CYS A 22 -3.88 -1.22 -5.35
C CYS A 22 -3.77 -0.53 -6.71
N VAL A 23 -2.84 0.42 -6.84
CA VAL A 23 -2.51 1.04 -8.13
C VAL A 23 -1.01 0.91 -8.44
N GLY A 24 -0.71 0.35 -9.61
CA GLY A 24 0.65 0.31 -10.13
C GLY A 24 1.04 1.61 -10.82
N ARG A 25 2.32 2.00 -10.72
CA ARG A 25 2.93 3.12 -11.47
C ARG A 25 2.26 4.48 -11.23
N ASN A 26 1.89 4.75 -9.97
CA ASN A 26 1.26 6.03 -9.63
C ASN A 26 2.25 7.18 -9.35
N TYR A 27 3.57 6.94 -9.53
CA TYR A 27 4.64 7.92 -9.40
C TYR A 27 5.52 7.89 -10.66
N ALA A 28 5.83 9.06 -11.21
CA ALA A 28 6.60 9.17 -12.46
C ALA A 28 8.01 8.58 -12.32
N ASP A 29 8.73 8.92 -11.25
CA ASP A 29 10.11 8.45 -11.02
C ASP A 29 10.18 6.94 -10.84
N HIS A 30 9.20 6.34 -10.17
CA HIS A 30 9.10 4.89 -10.04
C HIS A 30 8.80 4.21 -11.39
N ALA A 31 7.92 4.80 -12.20
CA ALA A 31 7.67 4.29 -13.55
C ALA A 31 8.96 4.33 -14.42
N ALA A 32 9.73 5.41 -14.30
CA ALA A 32 11.00 5.58 -15.01
C ALA A 32 12.09 4.61 -14.53
N GLU A 33 12.25 4.41 -13.22
CA GLU A 33 13.21 3.48 -12.59
C GLU A 33 13.08 2.06 -13.16
N LEU A 34 11.86 1.62 -13.44
CA LEU A 34 11.56 0.30 -13.98
C LEU A 34 11.35 0.28 -15.51
N ASN A 35 11.79 1.32 -16.23
CA ASN A 35 11.66 1.49 -17.69
C ASN A 35 10.24 1.24 -18.22
N ASN A 36 9.24 1.64 -17.45
CA ASN A 36 7.84 1.43 -17.78
C ASN A 36 7.22 2.73 -18.33
N PRO A 37 6.36 2.66 -19.37
CA PRO A 37 5.57 3.81 -19.75
C PRO A 37 4.58 4.16 -18.63
N VAL A 38 4.37 5.46 -18.43
CA VAL A 38 3.31 5.98 -17.57
C VAL A 38 1.95 5.60 -18.20
N PRO A 39 1.10 4.85 -17.50
CA PRO A 39 -0.22 4.48 -18.01
C PRO A 39 -1.11 5.71 -18.26
N THR A 40 -1.96 5.65 -19.29
CA THR A 40 -2.99 6.68 -19.53
C THR A 40 -4.19 6.55 -18.59
N THR A 41 -4.35 5.39 -17.94
CA THR A 41 -5.38 5.09 -16.94
C THR A 41 -4.75 4.30 -15.79
N PRO A 42 -5.26 4.42 -14.54
CA PRO A 42 -4.71 3.69 -13.39
C PRO A 42 -4.62 2.17 -13.63
N LEU A 43 -3.46 1.58 -13.38
CA LEU A 43 -3.25 0.14 -13.48
C LEU A 43 -3.65 -0.52 -12.15
N LEU A 44 -4.84 -1.10 -12.09
CA LEU A 44 -5.40 -1.65 -10.85
C LEU A 44 -5.10 -3.14 -10.68
N PHE A 45 -4.85 -3.54 -9.43
CA PHE A 45 -4.80 -4.93 -8.98
C PHE A 45 -5.28 -5.03 -7.53
N MET A 46 -5.33 -6.25 -6.97
CA MET A 46 -5.80 -6.47 -5.60
C MET A 46 -4.94 -7.45 -4.82
N LYS A 47 -5.03 -7.35 -3.50
CA LYS A 47 -4.58 -8.36 -2.56
C LYS A 47 -5.76 -8.84 -1.70
N PRO A 48 -5.89 -10.16 -1.43
CA PRO A 48 -6.91 -10.70 -0.55
C PRO A 48 -6.59 -10.39 0.91
N SER A 49 -7.54 -10.65 1.81
CA SER A 49 -7.34 -10.47 3.25
C SER A 49 -6.19 -11.31 3.84
N THR A 50 -5.83 -12.45 3.22
CA THR A 50 -4.69 -13.28 3.65
C THR A 50 -3.33 -12.65 3.35
N ALA A 51 -3.27 -11.62 2.49
CA ALA A 51 -2.05 -10.86 2.29
C ALA A 51 -1.76 -9.90 3.46
N ILE A 52 -2.77 -9.54 4.24
CA ILE A 52 -2.67 -8.48 5.25
C ILE A 52 -2.10 -9.03 6.55
N VAL A 53 -1.00 -8.44 7.01
CA VAL A 53 -0.34 -8.74 8.29
C VAL A 53 -0.01 -7.44 9.02
N PRO A 54 0.01 -7.42 10.36
CA PRO A 54 0.33 -6.20 11.11
C PRO A 54 1.80 -5.81 10.88
N MET A 55 2.04 -4.55 10.48
CA MET A 55 3.39 -4.04 10.24
C MET A 55 4.17 -3.81 11.55
N GLU A 56 3.47 -3.58 12.65
CA GLU A 56 4.07 -3.39 13.99
C GLU A 56 4.70 -4.68 14.55
N GLU A 57 4.34 -5.84 13.98
CA GLU A 57 4.99 -7.12 14.25
C GLU A 57 6.05 -7.41 13.17
N HIS A 58 6.80 -8.49 13.34
CA HIS A 58 7.66 -8.99 12.27
C HIS A 58 6.82 -9.56 11.13
N PHE A 59 7.28 -9.43 9.89
CA PHE A 59 6.62 -10.01 8.72
C PHE A 59 7.54 -10.98 7.99
N GLU A 60 6.96 -12.05 7.45
CA GLU A 60 7.71 -13.11 6.77
C GLU A 60 8.11 -12.70 5.35
N VAL A 61 9.35 -13.00 4.97
CA VAL A 61 9.86 -12.86 3.60
C VAL A 61 10.09 -14.26 3.02
N PRO A 62 9.30 -14.70 2.02
CA PRO A 62 9.41 -16.05 1.50
C PRO A 62 10.71 -16.25 0.71
N LEU A 63 11.45 -17.30 1.03
CA LEU A 63 12.76 -17.61 0.42
C LEU A 63 12.66 -18.41 -0.90
N ASP A 64 11.57 -19.14 -1.10
CA ASP A 64 11.44 -20.09 -2.21
C ASP A 64 11.10 -19.44 -3.57
N TYR A 65 10.80 -18.14 -3.58
CA TYR A 65 10.27 -17.44 -4.75
C TYR A 65 11.21 -16.40 -5.37
N GLY A 66 12.48 -16.37 -4.95
CA GLY A 66 13.46 -15.40 -5.41
C GLY A 66 13.38 -14.08 -4.63
N SER A 67 13.78 -12.98 -5.25
CA SER A 67 13.83 -11.68 -4.58
C SER A 67 12.44 -11.12 -4.26
N VAL A 68 12.28 -10.71 -3.00
CA VAL A 68 11.10 -9.97 -2.53
C VAL A 68 11.50 -8.51 -2.42
N HIS A 69 10.74 -7.63 -3.07
CA HIS A 69 10.98 -6.20 -3.00
C HIS A 69 9.98 -5.52 -2.09
N PHE A 70 10.45 -4.51 -1.35
CA PHE A 70 9.58 -3.56 -0.67
C PHE A 70 9.09 -2.49 -1.65
N GLU A 71 7.86 -2.04 -1.43
CA GLU A 71 7.23 -0.92 -2.11
C GLU A 71 6.39 -0.18 -1.03
N THR A 72 6.92 0.87 -0.42
CA THR A 72 6.19 1.61 0.62
C THR A 72 5.12 2.49 -0.01
N GLU A 73 3.88 2.39 0.48
CA GLU A 73 2.72 3.11 -0.05
C GLU A 73 1.87 3.70 1.08
N MET A 74 1.20 4.82 0.81
CA MET A 74 0.16 5.33 1.69
C MET A 74 -1.12 4.48 1.52
N ALA A 75 -1.70 4.08 2.65
CA ALA A 75 -2.88 3.23 2.74
C ALA A 75 -4.08 4.03 3.25
N ILE A 76 -5.26 3.81 2.66
CA ILE A 76 -6.52 4.49 2.97
C ILE A 76 -7.54 3.45 3.41
N LEU A 77 -8.06 3.57 4.63
CA LEU A 77 -9.09 2.69 5.18
C LEU A 77 -10.48 3.23 4.83
N ILE A 78 -11.30 2.36 4.24
CA ILE A 78 -12.67 2.69 3.84
C ILE A 78 -13.64 2.26 4.95
N GLY A 79 -14.49 3.16 5.41
CA GLY A 79 -15.49 2.92 6.46
C GLY A 79 -16.93 2.85 5.96
N GLN A 80 -17.19 3.27 4.72
CA GLN A 80 -18.52 3.23 4.11
C GLN A 80 -18.47 2.61 2.71
N PRO A 81 -19.53 1.94 2.24
CA PRO A 81 -19.53 1.33 0.92
C PRO A 81 -19.45 2.38 -0.19
N LEU A 82 -18.55 2.19 -1.15
CA LEU A 82 -18.36 3.05 -2.32
C LEU A 82 -18.57 2.27 -3.61
N LYS A 83 -19.44 2.78 -4.48
CA LYS A 83 -19.68 2.24 -5.83
C LYS A 83 -20.08 3.37 -6.77
N ASN A 84 -19.31 3.58 -7.83
CA ASN A 84 -19.46 4.76 -8.71
C ASN A 84 -19.49 6.07 -7.90
N ALA A 85 -18.65 6.16 -6.87
CA ALA A 85 -18.74 7.17 -5.85
C ALA A 85 -18.23 8.53 -6.33
N ASN A 86 -18.88 9.60 -5.86
CA ASN A 86 -18.44 10.97 -6.04
C ASN A 86 -17.48 11.41 -4.92
N LYS A 87 -16.92 12.62 -5.05
CA LYS A 87 -15.93 13.14 -4.11
C LYS A 87 -16.44 13.19 -2.65
N PHE A 88 -17.67 13.62 -2.42
CA PHE A 88 -18.23 13.78 -1.07
C PHE A 88 -18.44 12.42 -0.39
N GLU A 89 -18.95 11.44 -1.13
CA GLU A 89 -19.08 10.06 -0.64
C GLU A 89 -17.72 9.47 -0.26
N ILE A 90 -16.68 9.75 -1.05
CA ILE A 90 -15.32 9.31 -0.76
C ILE A 90 -14.77 10.02 0.48
N GLU A 91 -14.99 11.32 0.62
CA GLU A 91 -14.56 12.11 1.77
C GLU A 91 -15.11 11.53 3.08
N ASP A 92 -16.43 11.26 3.11
CA ASP A 92 -17.12 10.71 4.28
C ASP A 92 -16.78 9.23 4.54
N ALA A 93 -16.31 8.52 3.53
CA ALA A 93 -15.97 7.09 3.62
C ALA A 93 -14.53 6.84 4.06
N ILE A 94 -13.62 7.81 3.97
CA ILE A 94 -12.24 7.63 4.45
C ILE A 94 -12.25 7.77 5.97
N VAL A 95 -11.92 6.69 6.67
CA VAL A 95 -11.91 6.66 8.14
C VAL A 95 -10.53 6.50 8.74
N GLY A 96 -9.52 6.20 7.92
CA GLY A 96 -8.15 6.08 8.40
C GLY A 96 -7.11 6.21 7.29
N VAL A 97 -5.92 6.65 7.68
CA VAL A 97 -4.76 6.77 6.79
C VAL A 97 -3.55 6.12 7.47
N GLY A 98 -2.85 5.26 6.75
CA GLY A 98 -1.71 4.50 7.26
C GLY A 98 -0.66 4.26 6.19
N LEU A 99 0.18 3.26 6.44
CA LEU A 99 1.23 2.79 5.53
C LEU A 99 1.07 1.31 5.24
N ALA A 100 1.40 0.93 4.02
CA ALA A 100 1.55 -0.46 3.62
C ALA A 100 2.91 -0.70 2.97
N LEU A 101 3.38 -1.94 3.04
CA LEU A 101 4.41 -2.45 2.14
C LEU A 101 3.72 -3.33 1.10
N ASP A 102 3.73 -2.91 -0.16
CA ASP A 102 3.33 -3.76 -1.29
C ASP A 102 4.48 -4.72 -1.66
N LEU A 103 4.65 -5.76 -0.84
CA LEU A 103 5.69 -6.75 -1.08
C LEU A 103 5.46 -7.44 -2.41
N THR A 104 6.52 -7.53 -3.19
CA THR A 104 6.47 -7.98 -4.58
C THR A 104 7.53 -9.01 -4.86
N LEU A 105 7.14 -10.18 -5.36
CA LEU A 105 8.08 -11.15 -5.95
C LEU A 105 8.52 -10.63 -7.32
N ARG A 106 9.58 -9.82 -7.36
CA ARG A 106 9.91 -8.96 -8.51
C ARG A 106 10.20 -9.76 -9.76
N ASP A 107 11.02 -10.80 -9.64
CA ASP A 107 11.38 -11.66 -10.76
C ASP A 107 10.16 -12.36 -11.37
N LEU A 108 9.24 -12.81 -10.51
CA LEU A 108 8.00 -13.44 -10.94
C LEU A 108 7.07 -12.43 -11.63
N GLN A 109 6.94 -11.22 -11.07
CA GLN A 109 6.14 -10.16 -11.67
C GLN A 109 6.62 -9.83 -13.09
N SER A 110 7.93 -9.69 -13.29
CA SER A 110 8.52 -9.45 -14.62
C SER A 110 8.16 -10.55 -15.62
N LYS A 111 8.32 -11.82 -15.23
CA LYS A 111 7.94 -12.97 -16.07
C LYS A 111 6.45 -13.01 -16.40
N LEU A 112 5.59 -12.60 -15.45
CA LEU A 112 4.14 -12.55 -15.66
C LEU A 112 3.76 -11.40 -16.62
N LYS A 113 4.38 -10.22 -16.46
CA LYS A 113 4.22 -9.08 -17.37
C LYS A 113 4.57 -9.43 -18.81
N ASP A 114 5.73 -10.05 -19.03
CA ASP A 114 6.21 -10.42 -20.38
C ASP A 114 5.26 -11.36 -21.11
N ARG A 115 4.50 -12.17 -20.35
CA ARG A 115 3.53 -13.13 -20.88
C ARG A 115 2.09 -12.62 -20.90
N GLY A 116 1.85 -11.39 -20.41
CA GLY A 116 0.49 -10.86 -20.24
C GLY A 116 -0.36 -11.65 -19.23
N HIS A 117 0.27 -12.29 -18.25
CA HIS A 117 -0.41 -13.10 -17.24
C HIS A 117 -0.84 -12.29 -16.01
N PRO A 118 -1.83 -12.79 -15.25
CA PRO A 118 -2.25 -12.22 -13.95
C PRO A 118 -1.09 -12.10 -12.95
N TRP A 119 -1.15 -11.10 -12.07
CA TRP A 119 -0.06 -10.72 -11.14
C TRP A 119 -0.20 -11.30 -9.74
N GLU A 120 -1.30 -12.01 -9.45
CA GLU A 120 -1.70 -12.46 -8.13
C GLU A 120 -0.59 -13.28 -7.46
N LYS A 121 0.09 -14.16 -8.18
CA LYS A 121 1.21 -14.91 -7.59
C LYS A 121 2.36 -14.02 -7.13
N SER A 122 2.58 -12.88 -7.78
CA SER A 122 3.67 -11.95 -7.45
C SER A 122 3.28 -10.82 -6.48
N LYS A 123 1.98 -10.49 -6.40
CA LYS A 123 1.46 -9.34 -5.66
C LYS A 123 0.48 -9.71 -4.54
N ALA A 124 -0.08 -10.91 -4.54
CA ALA A 124 -1.17 -11.32 -3.65
C ALA A 124 -0.86 -12.60 -2.87
N PHE A 125 0.42 -12.95 -2.74
CA PHE A 125 0.84 -14.06 -1.87
C PHE A 125 0.55 -13.73 -0.39
N ASP A 126 0.46 -14.75 0.45
CA ASP A 126 0.17 -14.57 1.88
C ASP A 126 1.22 -13.69 2.54
N GLY A 127 0.79 -12.78 3.42
CA GLY A 127 1.67 -11.81 4.07
C GLY A 127 2.26 -10.72 3.16
N SER A 128 1.86 -10.62 1.88
CA SER A 128 2.41 -9.64 0.93
C SER A 128 2.00 -8.17 1.18
N CYS A 129 1.24 -7.89 2.24
CA CYS A 129 0.75 -6.57 2.60
C CYS A 129 0.92 -6.30 4.10
N PRO A 130 2.15 -6.16 4.63
CA PRO A 130 2.36 -5.55 5.94
C PRO A 130 1.68 -4.18 5.98
N LEU A 131 0.76 -3.99 6.92
CA LEU A 131 -0.13 -2.84 7.02
C LEU A 131 -0.07 -2.28 8.43
N SER A 132 0.16 -0.97 8.55
CA SER A 132 0.23 -0.30 9.85
C SER A 132 -1.16 -0.11 10.47
N ALA A 133 -1.17 0.29 11.73
CA ALA A 133 -2.27 1.03 12.33
C ALA A 133 -2.55 2.33 11.57
N PHE A 134 -3.76 2.85 11.72
CA PHE A 134 -4.25 4.02 11.00
C PHE A 134 -4.30 5.26 11.90
N LEU A 135 -3.96 6.41 11.33
CA LEU A 135 -4.29 7.71 11.88
C LEU A 135 -5.72 8.08 11.44
N GLU A 136 -6.44 8.81 12.29
CA GLU A 136 -7.67 9.46 11.84
C GLU A 136 -7.33 10.49 10.74
N PRO A 137 -8.19 10.66 9.72
CA PRO A 137 -7.90 11.57 8.60
C PRO A 137 -7.59 13.01 9.03
N ILE A 138 -8.27 13.48 10.09
CA ILE A 138 -8.07 14.82 10.66
C ILE A 138 -6.65 15.02 11.21
N ALA A 139 -6.00 13.96 11.72
CA ALA A 139 -4.65 14.01 12.25
C ALA A 139 -3.58 14.05 11.15
N VAL A 140 -3.93 13.62 9.92
CA VAL A 140 -3.04 13.62 8.76
C VAL A 140 -3.08 14.95 8.01
N GLY A 141 -4.26 15.54 7.85
CA GLY A 141 -4.44 16.77 7.08
C GLY A 141 -4.53 16.50 5.58
N ASP A 142 -3.72 17.17 4.76
CA ASP A 142 -3.80 17.04 3.30
C ASP A 142 -3.23 15.70 2.81
N LEU A 143 -4.10 14.83 2.28
CA LEU A 143 -3.71 13.53 1.73
C LEU A 143 -2.75 13.64 0.54
N GLN A 144 -2.64 14.79 -0.10
CA GLN A 144 -1.68 15.06 -1.17
C GLN A 144 -0.45 15.84 -0.73
N ASP A 145 -0.16 15.94 0.57
CA ASP A 145 1.11 16.47 1.07
C ASP A 145 1.63 15.66 2.27
N GLN A 146 1.83 14.36 2.04
CA GLN A 146 2.37 13.45 3.06
C GLN A 146 3.70 12.89 2.60
N ALA A 147 4.75 13.12 3.38
CA ALA A 147 6.04 12.46 3.16
C ALA A 147 5.89 10.95 3.39
N ILE A 148 6.45 10.13 2.50
CA ILE A 148 6.43 8.67 2.59
C ILE A 148 7.87 8.21 2.53
N ARG A 149 8.36 7.58 3.61
CA ARG A 149 9.76 7.19 3.73
C ARG A 149 9.94 5.76 4.19
N LEU A 150 11.01 5.15 3.70
CA LEU A 150 11.50 3.86 4.15
C LEU A 150 13.01 3.92 4.37
N THR A 151 13.43 3.53 5.57
CA THR A 151 14.83 3.29 5.91
C THR A 151 15.03 1.81 6.20
N VAL A 152 16.05 1.19 5.59
CA VAL A 152 16.40 -0.22 5.79
C VAL A 152 17.82 -0.28 6.36
N ASN A 153 17.98 -0.91 7.52
CA ASN A 153 19.26 -1.03 8.23
C ASN A 153 20.00 0.31 8.42
N GLY A 154 19.25 1.39 8.65
CA GLY A 154 19.79 2.75 8.82
C GLY A 154 20.07 3.52 7.52
N GLU A 155 19.85 2.91 6.35
CA GLU A 155 19.99 3.56 5.06
C GLU A 155 18.62 3.95 4.48
N LEU A 156 18.44 5.23 4.13
CA LEU A 156 17.22 5.71 3.49
C LEU A 156 17.11 5.11 2.08
N ARG A 157 16.06 4.32 1.84
CA ARG A 157 15.82 3.63 0.56
C ARG A 157 14.71 4.27 -0.27
N GLN A 158 13.62 4.69 0.36
CA GLN A 158 12.54 5.43 -0.32
C GLN A 158 12.29 6.77 0.39
N ASN A 159 12.12 7.82 -0.40
CA ASN A 159 11.81 9.16 0.08
C ASN A 159 10.94 9.89 -0.94
N GLY A 160 9.63 9.75 -0.78
CA GLY A 160 8.62 10.37 -1.64
C GLY A 160 7.68 11.29 -0.88
N ASN A 161 6.73 11.88 -1.61
CA ASN A 161 5.62 12.63 -1.06
C ASN A 161 4.35 12.38 -1.91
N SER A 162 3.18 12.27 -1.29
CA SER A 162 1.90 12.02 -1.98
C SER A 162 1.48 13.12 -2.96
N SER A 163 2.08 14.30 -2.90
CA SER A 163 1.96 15.37 -3.91
C SER A 163 2.49 14.95 -5.28
N PHE A 164 3.36 13.94 -5.35
CA PHE A 164 3.89 13.41 -6.61
C PHE A 164 3.04 12.30 -7.23
N MET A 165 1.95 11.88 -6.58
CA MET A 165 1.01 10.91 -7.17
C MET A 165 0.43 11.45 -8.48
N LEU A 166 0.45 10.64 -9.53
CA LEU A 166 -0.14 10.96 -10.82
C LEU A 166 -1.68 10.96 -10.73
N ASN A 167 -2.23 9.94 -10.06
CA ASN A 167 -3.64 9.85 -9.72
C ASN A 167 -3.80 10.13 -8.23
N LYS A 168 -4.37 11.29 -7.91
CA LYS A 168 -4.62 11.72 -6.52
C LYS A 168 -5.63 10.79 -5.83
N VAL A 169 -5.61 10.74 -4.49
CA VAL A 169 -6.40 9.79 -3.69
C VAL A 169 -7.88 9.79 -4.07
N PHE A 170 -8.53 10.96 -4.11
CA PHE A 170 -9.96 11.05 -4.41
C PHE A 170 -10.31 10.58 -5.83
N PRO A 171 -9.70 11.11 -6.92
CA PRO A 171 -9.90 10.58 -8.27
C PRO A 171 -9.58 9.09 -8.40
N LEU A 172 -8.54 8.60 -7.70
CA LEU A 172 -8.14 7.20 -7.74
C LEU A 172 -9.21 6.29 -7.13
N ILE A 173 -9.71 6.63 -5.93
CA ILE A 173 -10.78 5.89 -5.27
C ILE A 173 -12.07 5.93 -6.10
N ALA A 174 -12.42 7.10 -6.65
CA ALA A 174 -13.57 7.24 -7.56
C ALA A 174 -13.43 6.28 -8.75
N TYR A 175 -12.25 6.28 -9.40
CA TYR A 175 -11.94 5.40 -10.52
C TYR A 175 -12.05 3.92 -10.13
N MET A 176 -11.45 3.51 -9.01
CA MET A 176 -11.54 2.14 -8.49
C MET A 176 -12.99 1.72 -8.23
N SER A 177 -13.81 2.63 -7.67
CA SER A 177 -15.21 2.35 -7.31
C SER A 177 -16.14 2.07 -8.50
N HIS A 178 -15.72 2.44 -9.72
CA HIS A 178 -16.44 2.07 -10.95
C HIS A 178 -16.31 0.58 -11.30
N TYR A 179 -15.19 -0.04 -10.92
CA TYR A 179 -14.90 -1.43 -11.23
C TYR A 179 -15.19 -2.34 -10.04
N PHE A 180 -14.89 -1.86 -8.83
CA PHE A 180 -14.93 -2.65 -7.61
C PHE A 180 -15.69 -1.89 -6.53
N THR A 181 -16.80 -2.45 -6.04
CA THR A 181 -17.38 -1.90 -4.82
C THR A 181 -16.36 -2.00 -3.69
N LEU A 182 -16.01 -0.87 -3.09
CA LEU A 182 -15.21 -0.83 -1.87
C LEU A 182 -16.18 -0.95 -0.70
N LEU A 183 -15.96 -1.92 0.17
CA LEU A 183 -16.77 -2.17 1.36
C LEU A 183 -16.10 -1.56 2.59
N PRO A 184 -16.85 -1.31 3.67
CA PRO A 184 -16.25 -1.00 4.96
C PRO A 184 -15.20 -2.04 5.34
N GLY A 185 -14.00 -1.60 5.68
CA GLY A 185 -12.85 -2.45 5.97
C GLY A 185 -11.94 -2.77 4.78
N ASP A 186 -12.32 -2.39 3.56
CA ASP A 186 -11.39 -2.43 2.43
C ASP A 186 -10.32 -1.35 2.58
N VAL A 187 -9.15 -1.62 2.01
CA VAL A 187 -8.01 -0.70 2.01
C VAL A 187 -7.64 -0.33 0.59
N VAL A 188 -7.28 0.92 0.36
CA VAL A 188 -6.69 1.38 -0.91
C VAL A 188 -5.23 1.74 -0.67
N ILE A 189 -4.31 1.13 -1.42
CA ILE A 189 -2.90 1.53 -1.45
C ILE A 189 -2.59 2.27 -2.75
N THR A 190 -1.80 3.34 -2.63
CA THR A 190 -1.85 4.49 -3.54
C THR A 190 -0.65 4.58 -4.48
N GLY A 191 0.15 3.52 -4.58
CA GLY A 191 1.38 3.44 -5.35
C GLY A 191 2.60 3.83 -4.53
N THR A 192 3.76 3.32 -4.98
CA THR A 192 5.05 3.54 -4.32
C THR A 192 5.91 4.60 -5.04
N PRO A 193 6.68 5.44 -4.31
CA PRO A 193 7.70 6.29 -4.89
C PRO A 193 8.93 5.47 -5.36
N ALA A 194 9.88 6.11 -6.04
CA ALA A 194 11.12 5.47 -6.49
C ALA A 194 11.98 4.94 -5.33
N GLY A 195 12.93 4.06 -5.65
CA GLY A 195 13.84 3.45 -4.68
C GLY A 195 13.38 2.08 -4.20
N VAL A 196 12.56 1.38 -4.99
CA VAL A 196 12.14 0.01 -4.69
C VAL A 196 13.35 -0.91 -4.67
N GLY A 197 13.40 -1.84 -3.71
CA GLY A 197 14.58 -2.67 -3.51
C GLY A 197 14.26 -3.95 -2.76
N GLU A 198 15.24 -4.84 -2.70
CA GLU A 198 15.10 -6.12 -2.01
C GLU A 198 14.96 -5.93 -0.49
N VAL A 199 14.13 -6.78 0.11
CA VAL A 199 14.06 -7.00 1.56
C VAL A 199 14.47 -8.44 1.85
N ASN A 200 15.34 -8.64 2.83
CA ASN A 200 15.84 -9.95 3.24
C ASN A 200 15.47 -10.23 4.70
N PRO A 201 15.32 -11.52 5.08
CA PRO A 201 15.24 -11.89 6.48
C PRO A 201 16.38 -11.30 7.31
N GLY A 202 16.03 -10.70 8.44
CA GLY A 202 16.94 -9.98 9.34
C GLY A 202 16.97 -8.46 9.13
N ASP A 203 16.51 -7.95 7.98
CA ASP A 203 16.47 -6.51 7.71
C ASP A 203 15.56 -5.78 8.70
N LYS A 204 16.05 -4.66 9.23
CA LYS A 204 15.29 -3.76 10.10
C LYS A 204 14.76 -2.60 9.27
N LEU A 205 13.45 -2.37 9.34
CA LEU A 205 12.76 -1.37 8.55
C LEU A 205 12.16 -0.31 9.46
N LEU A 206 12.29 0.94 9.03
CA LEU A 206 11.63 2.11 9.61
C LEU A 206 10.79 2.75 8.50
N VAL A 207 9.47 2.75 8.69
CA VAL A 207 8.48 3.26 7.73
C VAL A 207 7.80 4.48 8.32
N GLU A 208 7.72 5.58 7.56
CA GLU A 208 7.23 6.87 8.07
C GLU A 208 6.21 7.51 7.10
N LEU A 209 5.13 8.06 7.67
CA LEU A 209 4.12 8.87 6.98
C LEU A 209 4.00 10.23 7.67
N GLY A 210 4.41 11.28 6.95
CA GLY A 210 4.47 12.64 7.47
C GLY A 210 5.25 12.70 8.79
N SER A 211 4.78 13.52 9.72
CA SER A 211 5.25 13.51 11.12
C SER A 211 4.35 12.72 12.06
N GLY A 212 3.27 12.11 11.54
CA GLY A 212 2.20 11.54 12.36
C GLY A 212 2.33 10.04 12.65
N LEU A 213 2.99 9.28 11.76
CA LEU A 213 3.11 7.83 11.89
C LEU A 213 4.53 7.36 11.60
N ARG A 214 5.04 6.53 12.52
CA ARG A 214 6.35 5.90 12.46
C ARG A 214 6.23 4.45 12.93
N VAL A 215 6.66 3.51 12.11
CA VAL A 215 6.62 2.07 12.43
C VAL A 215 8.02 1.48 12.26
N GLU A 216 8.50 0.81 13.31
CA GLU A 216 9.74 0.03 13.28
C GLU A 216 9.39 -1.45 13.26
N THR A 217 9.96 -2.20 12.34
CA THR A 217 9.67 -3.62 12.14
C THR A 217 10.92 -4.37 11.64
N GLN A 218 10.82 -5.70 11.57
CA GLN A 218 11.86 -6.57 11.06
C GLN A 218 11.26 -7.61 10.10
N ALA A 219 11.93 -7.81 8.97
CA ALA A 219 11.66 -8.92 8.07
C ALA A 219 12.24 -10.22 8.67
N ILE A 220 11.47 -11.31 8.65
CA ILE A 220 11.89 -12.62 9.18
C ILE A 220 11.76 -13.75 8.16
#